data_AF-G4FK12-F1
#
_entry.id   AF-G4FK12-F1
#
_cell.length_a   1.000
_cell.length_b   1.000
_cell.length_c   1.000
_cell.angle_alpha   90.00
_cell.angle_beta   90.00
_cell.angle_gamma   90.00
#
_symmetry.space_group_name_H-M   'P 1'
#
loop_
_entity.id
_entity.type
_entity.pdbx_description
1 polymer ?
#
loop_
_entity_poly.entity_id
_entity_poly.type
_entity_poly.pdbx_seq_one_letter_code
_entity_poly.pdbx_strand_id
1 'polypeptide(L)'
;MTSLRWHSAVLLAGHGVASGQALDRAEPRLSPYPKGTIAMQTPFFAALGLDLSPYWPGTLNLSFSPAELQLTNADYLFPDLEWTDLHPPETFSFWKVRLRSVGLLDFDVPGLVYRPHPETKIRHWQNTSVLEILAPYLDGVCLGQRLEIGVNPDAIKVLDSSLS
;
A
#
# COMPACT_ATOMS: atom_id res chain seq x y z
N MET A 1 7.95 21.42 -9.74
CA MET A 1 7.10 20.20 -9.76
C MET A 1 7.99 19.06 -10.20
N THR A 2 8.28 18.10 -9.34
CA THR A 2 9.04 16.91 -9.75
C THR A 2 8.17 16.10 -10.70
N SER A 3 8.70 15.78 -11.89
CA SER A 3 7.99 14.90 -12.82
C SER A 3 7.93 13.49 -12.23
N LEU A 4 6.76 12.85 -12.32
CA LEU A 4 6.64 11.45 -11.95
C LEU A 4 7.49 10.59 -12.88
N ARG A 5 8.13 9.58 -12.31
CA ARG A 5 8.77 8.49 -13.05
C ARG A 5 7.85 7.28 -13.03
N TRP A 6 7.54 6.74 -14.20
CA TRP A 6 6.62 5.62 -14.36
C TRP A 6 7.38 4.29 -14.40
N HIS A 7 6.89 3.31 -13.65
CA HIS A 7 7.45 1.96 -13.58
C HIS A 7 6.33 0.94 -13.76
N SER A 8 6.64 -0.17 -14.41
CA SER A 8 5.73 -1.32 -14.50
C SER A 8 5.78 -2.14 -13.22
N ALA A 9 4.62 -2.57 -12.73
CA ALA A 9 4.48 -3.49 -11.61
C ALA A 9 3.37 -4.51 -11.87
N VAL A 10 3.44 -5.66 -11.21
CA VAL A 10 2.47 -6.76 -11.35
C VAL A 10 1.58 -6.83 -10.12
N LEU A 11 0.26 -6.87 -10.32
CA LEU A 11 -0.70 -7.02 -9.23
C LEU A 11 -0.64 -8.44 -8.64
N LEU A 12 -0.39 -8.53 -7.33
CA LEU A 12 -0.34 -9.76 -6.56
C LEU A 12 -1.56 -9.92 -5.66
N ALA A 13 -1.83 -11.17 -5.27
CA ALA A 13 -2.78 -11.46 -4.22
C ALA A 13 -2.26 -10.96 -2.87
N GLY A 14 -3.09 -10.22 -2.13
CA GLY A 14 -2.82 -9.83 -0.74
C GLY A 14 -3.30 -10.87 0.27
N HIS A 15 -2.96 -10.67 1.54
CA HIS A 15 -3.45 -11.51 2.65
C HIS A 15 -4.89 -11.19 3.08
N GLY A 16 -5.50 -10.11 2.57
CA GLY A 16 -6.88 -9.72 2.88
C GLY A 16 -7.08 -9.03 4.23
N VAL A 17 -6.02 -8.76 4.99
CA VAL A 17 -6.10 -8.10 6.31
C VAL A 17 -6.54 -6.63 6.17
N ALA A 18 -5.96 -5.91 5.20
CA ALA A 18 -6.29 -4.52 4.91
C ALA A 18 -7.77 -4.32 4.55
N SER A 19 -8.33 -5.25 3.78
CA SER A 19 -9.72 -5.22 3.31
C SER A 19 -10.72 -5.95 4.22
N GLY A 20 -10.27 -6.56 5.31
CA GLY A 20 -11.12 -7.38 6.18
C GLY A 20 -11.62 -8.68 5.53
N GLN A 21 -11.04 -9.08 4.39
CA GLN A 21 -11.37 -10.30 3.66
C GLN A 21 -10.48 -11.50 4.07
N ALA A 22 -9.57 -11.31 5.02
CA ALA A 22 -8.81 -12.41 5.60
C ALA A 22 -9.77 -13.39 6.31
N LEU A 23 -10.03 -14.54 5.69
CA LEU A 23 -10.62 -15.67 6.38
C LEU A 23 -9.56 -16.26 7.29
N ASP A 24 -9.78 -16.21 8.60
CA ASP A 24 -8.96 -16.98 9.53
C ASP A 24 -9.17 -18.47 9.20
N ARG A 25 -8.16 -19.11 8.60
CA ARG A 25 -8.30 -20.46 8.01
C ARG A 25 -8.45 -21.56 9.07
N ALA A 26 -8.25 -21.23 10.34
CA ALA A 26 -8.31 -22.19 11.44
C ALA A 26 -9.66 -22.20 12.16
N GLU A 27 -10.41 -21.10 12.17
CA GLU A 27 -11.69 -20.96 12.87
C GLU A 27 -12.50 -19.85 12.19
N PRO A 28 -13.81 -19.99 11.93
CA PRO A 28 -14.67 -18.88 11.52
C PRO A 28 -14.92 -17.96 12.72
N ARG A 29 -13.86 -17.36 13.27
CA ARG A 29 -13.94 -16.25 14.22
C ARG A 29 -13.73 -14.95 13.45
N LEU A 30 -14.49 -13.94 13.83
CA LEU A 30 -14.36 -12.59 13.30
C LEU A 30 -12.88 -12.20 13.28
N SER A 31 -12.37 -11.78 12.11
CA SER A 31 -11.09 -11.07 12.03
C SER A 31 -10.99 -10.07 13.20
N PRO A 32 -9.84 -9.97 13.90
CA PRO A 32 -9.65 -8.96 14.94
C PRO A 32 -9.89 -7.53 14.41
N TYR A 33 -9.84 -7.38 13.08
CA TYR A 33 -10.20 -6.18 12.35
C TYR A 33 -11.51 -6.42 11.58
N PRO A 34 -12.69 -6.27 12.21
CA PRO A 34 -13.98 -6.66 11.62
C PRO A 34 -14.39 -5.84 10.40
N LYS A 35 -13.77 -4.66 10.19
CA LYS A 35 -13.98 -3.80 9.01
C LYS A 35 -12.75 -3.76 8.08
N GLY A 36 -11.70 -4.53 8.37
CA GLY A 36 -10.36 -4.35 7.79
C GLY A 36 -9.58 -3.20 8.43
N THR A 37 -8.25 -3.27 8.40
CA THR A 37 -7.40 -2.29 9.08
C THR A 37 -7.56 -0.89 8.48
N ILE A 38 -7.65 -0.77 7.15
CA ILE A 38 -7.75 0.54 6.48
C ILE A 38 -9.01 1.29 6.92
N ALA A 39 -10.16 0.61 6.94
CA ALA A 39 -11.41 1.23 7.38
C ALA A 39 -11.37 1.65 8.86
N MET A 40 -10.71 0.85 9.71
CA MET A 40 -10.55 1.16 11.14
C MET A 40 -9.58 2.32 11.39
N GLN A 41 -8.51 2.41 10.61
CA GLN A 41 -7.48 3.45 10.74
C GLN A 41 -7.89 4.79 10.11
N THR A 42 -8.77 4.78 9.10
CA THR A 42 -9.24 5.98 8.37
C THR A 42 -9.61 7.17 9.27
N PRO A 43 -10.44 7.05 10.33
CA PRO A 43 -10.78 8.19 11.18
C PRO A 43 -9.58 8.81 11.89
N PHE A 44 -8.57 8.02 12.25
CA PHE A 44 -7.36 8.49 12.92
C PHE A 44 -6.47 9.29 11.95
N PHE A 45 -6.26 8.78 10.73
CA PHE A 45 -5.52 9.51 9.70
C PHE A 45 -6.23 10.80 9.29
N ALA A 46 -7.56 10.78 9.17
CA ALA A 46 -8.35 11.96 8.82
C ALA A 46 -8.23 13.06 9.88
N ALA A 47 -8.25 12.70 11.17
CA ALA A 47 -8.04 13.64 12.27
C ALA A 47 -6.64 14.28 12.25
N LEU A 48 -5.66 13.62 11.63
CA LEU A 48 -4.28 14.07 11.49
C LEU A 48 -3.96 14.69 10.11
N GLY A 49 -4.98 14.91 9.27
CA GLY A 49 -4.87 15.64 8.01
C GLY A 49 -4.70 14.78 6.75
N LEU A 50 -4.84 13.45 6.85
CA LEU A 50 -4.89 12.55 5.70
C LEU A 50 -6.26 11.89 5.57
N ASP A 51 -7.07 12.38 4.64
CA ASP A 51 -8.37 11.78 4.33
C ASP A 51 -8.22 10.56 3.40
N LEU A 52 -8.61 9.38 3.87
CA LEU A 52 -8.62 8.14 3.10
C LEU A 52 -9.99 7.79 2.48
N SER A 53 -11.04 8.59 2.73
CA SER A 53 -12.38 8.33 2.20
C SER A 53 -12.48 8.21 0.67
N PRO A 54 -11.60 8.83 -0.15
CA PRO A 54 -11.64 8.63 -1.60
C PRO A 54 -11.11 7.27 -2.08
N TYR A 55 -10.46 6.49 -1.21
CA TYR A 55 -9.85 5.21 -1.57
C TYR A 55 -10.74 4.04 -1.14
N TRP A 56 -10.64 2.94 -1.88
CA TRP A 56 -11.22 1.67 -1.45
C TRP A 56 -10.56 1.23 -0.13
N PRO A 57 -11.33 0.73 0.87
CA PRO A 57 -10.77 0.31 2.16
C PRO A 57 -10.04 -1.02 2.05
N GLY A 58 -8.90 -1.03 1.35
CA GLY A 58 -8.03 -2.16 1.10
C GLY A 58 -6.85 -1.78 0.20
N THR A 59 -5.85 -2.64 0.11
CA THR A 59 -4.62 -2.37 -0.64
C THR A 59 -4.48 -3.25 -1.88
N LEU A 60 -4.00 -2.67 -2.98
CA LEU A 60 -3.43 -3.39 -4.11
C LEU A 60 -1.98 -3.73 -3.78
N ASN A 61 -1.56 -4.99 -3.94
CA ASN A 61 -0.18 -5.39 -3.73
C ASN A 61 0.55 -5.38 -5.07
N LEU A 62 1.42 -4.41 -5.31
CA LEU A 62 2.13 -4.25 -6.59
C LEU A 62 3.60 -4.67 -6.45
N SER A 63 3.99 -5.68 -7.23
CA SER A 63 5.35 -6.20 -7.28
C SER A 63 6.16 -5.56 -8.41
N PHE A 64 7.33 -5.07 -8.05
CA PHE A 64 8.36 -4.52 -8.94
C PHE A 64 9.49 -5.52 -9.21
N SER A 65 9.35 -6.75 -8.72
CA SER A 65 10.36 -7.80 -8.90
C SER A 65 10.77 -7.94 -10.38
N PRO A 66 12.08 -8.05 -10.68
CA PRO A 66 13.18 -8.27 -9.74
C PRO A 66 13.76 -7.00 -9.10
N ALA A 67 13.22 -5.81 -9.38
CA ALA A 67 13.74 -4.57 -8.82
C ALA A 67 13.42 -4.45 -7.33
N GLU A 68 14.32 -3.81 -6.58
CA GLU A 68 14.10 -3.44 -5.18
C GLU A 68 13.68 -1.97 -5.09
N LEU A 69 13.04 -1.62 -3.98
CA LEU A 69 12.53 -0.27 -3.73
C LEU A 69 13.22 0.33 -2.51
N GLN A 70 13.73 1.55 -2.68
CA GLN A 70 14.18 2.39 -1.59
C GLN A 70 13.22 3.55 -1.41
N LEU A 71 12.57 3.60 -0.25
CA LEU A 71 11.61 4.65 0.10
C LEU A 71 12.22 5.59 1.13
N THR A 72 12.15 6.88 0.85
CA THR A 72 12.60 7.99 1.69
C THR A 72 11.59 9.13 1.61
N ASN A 73 11.66 10.10 2.52
CA ASN A 73 10.88 11.35 2.44
C ASN A 73 9.37 11.12 2.21
N ALA A 74 8.70 10.46 3.17
CA ALA A 74 7.26 10.23 3.11
C ALA A 74 6.47 11.56 3.02
N ASP A 75 5.37 11.56 2.26
CA ASP A 75 4.43 12.69 2.21
C ASP A 75 3.66 12.85 3.52
N TYR A 76 3.39 11.73 4.20
CA TYR A 76 2.83 11.70 5.54
C TYR A 76 3.58 10.69 6.40
N LEU A 77 3.84 11.08 7.66
CA LEU A 77 4.43 10.23 8.70
C LEU A 77 3.59 10.40 9.96
N PHE A 78 3.07 9.28 10.48
CA PHE A 78 2.31 9.24 11.72
C PHE A 78 3.06 8.30 12.68
N PRO A 79 3.95 8.83 13.53
CA PRO A 79 4.67 8.03 14.52
C PRO A 79 3.74 7.61 15.66
N ASP A 80 3.93 6.38 16.17
CA ASP A 80 3.28 5.87 17.38
C ASP A 80 1.76 6.10 17.42
N LEU A 81 1.05 5.81 16.33
CA LEU A 81 -0.39 6.03 16.22
C LEU A 81 -1.18 4.96 16.98
N GLU A 82 -1.88 5.37 18.03
CA GLU A 82 -2.84 4.55 18.78
C GLU A 82 -4.18 4.47 18.05
N TRP A 83 -4.31 3.55 17.10
CA TRP A 83 -5.55 3.37 16.32
C TRP A 83 -6.43 2.21 16.80
N THR A 84 -5.96 1.43 17.78
CA THR A 84 -6.67 0.28 18.36
C THR A 84 -6.07 -0.11 19.71
N ASP A 85 -6.87 -0.72 20.59
CA ASP A 85 -6.42 -1.25 21.88
C ASP A 85 -5.84 -2.67 21.79
N LEU A 86 -5.79 -3.27 20.59
CA LEU A 86 -5.39 -4.66 20.37
C LEU A 86 -3.88 -4.90 20.43
N HIS A 87 -3.07 -3.87 20.22
CA HIS A 87 -1.62 -3.93 20.19
C HIS A 87 -1.02 -2.56 20.50
N PRO A 88 0.30 -2.48 20.77
CA PRO A 88 0.97 -1.19 20.93
C PRO A 88 0.78 -0.26 19.72
N PRO A 89 0.97 1.05 19.89
CA PRO A 89 0.94 2.01 18.79
C PRO A 89 1.86 1.60 17.64
N GLU A 90 1.50 2.02 16.43
CA GLU A 90 2.24 1.71 15.21
C GLU A 90 2.59 2.98 14.43
N THR A 91 3.76 3.00 13.81
CA THR A 91 4.15 4.08 12.91
C THR A 91 3.71 3.80 11.47
N PHE A 92 3.20 4.82 10.78
CA PHE A 92 2.75 4.73 9.39
C PHE A 92 3.43 5.78 8.51
N SER A 93 3.80 5.39 7.29
CA SER A 93 4.21 6.32 6.25
C SER A 93 3.40 6.17 4.97
N PHE A 94 3.16 7.30 4.31
CA PHE A 94 2.46 7.36 3.03
C PHE A 94 3.24 8.15 1.99
N TRP A 95 3.12 7.72 0.73
CA TRP A 95 3.65 8.44 -0.42
C TRP A 95 2.58 8.60 -1.49
N LYS A 96 2.43 9.80 -2.02
CA LYS A 96 1.55 10.10 -3.15
C LYS A 96 2.13 9.50 -4.41
N VAL A 97 1.29 8.75 -5.11
CA VAL A 97 1.61 8.12 -6.40
C VAL A 97 0.45 8.29 -7.37
N ARG A 98 0.67 7.92 -8.63
CA ARG A 98 -0.41 7.72 -9.60
C ARG A 98 -0.39 6.29 -10.10
N LEU A 99 -1.56 5.75 -10.38
CA LEU A 99 -1.73 4.45 -11.02
C LEU A 99 -2.37 4.65 -12.38
N ARG A 100 -1.84 3.97 -13.39
CA ARG A 100 -2.48 3.87 -14.69
C ARG A 100 -2.48 2.44 -15.20
N SER A 101 -3.47 2.13 -16.01
CA SER A 101 -3.56 0.86 -16.72
C SER A 101 -2.55 0.79 -17.86
N VAL A 102 -2.06 -0.42 -18.12
CA VAL A 102 -1.31 -0.75 -19.35
C VAL A 102 -2.19 -1.71 -20.15
N GLY A 103 -3.05 -1.20 -21.02
CA GLY A 103 -3.90 -2.03 -21.88
C GLY A 103 -5.32 -1.50 -22.05
N LEU A 104 -6.31 -2.40 -22.01
CA LEU A 104 -7.70 -2.13 -22.39
C LEU A 104 -8.51 -1.34 -21.34
N LEU A 105 -8.10 -1.40 -20.07
CA LEU A 105 -8.67 -0.53 -19.05
C LEU A 105 -8.18 0.89 -19.33
N ASP A 106 -9.04 1.89 -19.13
CA ASP A 106 -8.69 3.31 -19.31
C ASP A 106 -8.82 4.03 -17.97
N PHE A 107 -7.75 3.96 -17.16
CA PHE A 107 -7.69 4.73 -15.92
C PHE A 107 -6.31 5.33 -15.70
N ASP A 108 -6.31 6.55 -15.14
CA ASP A 108 -5.16 7.23 -14.56
C ASP A 108 -5.63 7.98 -13.31
N VAL A 109 -5.36 7.40 -12.15
CA VAL A 109 -5.94 7.81 -10.87
C VAL A 109 -4.86 8.13 -9.83
N PRO A 110 -5.15 9.00 -8.85
CA PRO A 110 -4.29 9.14 -7.68
C PRO A 110 -4.25 7.83 -6.88
N GLY A 111 -3.14 7.59 -6.19
CA GLY A 111 -2.99 6.53 -5.22
C GLY A 111 -2.08 6.96 -4.07
N LEU A 112 -2.05 6.14 -3.02
CA LEU A 112 -1.13 6.27 -1.91
C LEU A 112 -0.41 4.95 -1.67
N VAL A 113 0.92 4.98 -1.58
CA VAL A 113 1.64 3.90 -0.92
C VAL A 113 1.25 3.94 0.56
N TYR A 114 0.78 2.82 1.10
CA TYR A 114 0.52 2.61 2.52
C TYR A 114 1.63 1.74 3.08
N ARG A 115 2.37 2.24 4.08
CA ARG A 115 3.42 1.47 4.75
C ARG A 115 3.26 1.52 6.27
N PRO A 116 2.76 0.45 6.90
CA PRO A 116 2.96 0.25 8.32
C PRO A 116 4.43 -0.09 8.59
N HIS A 117 5.03 0.56 9.59
CA HIS A 117 6.39 0.25 10.04
C HIS A 117 6.33 -0.87 11.08
N PRO A 118 7.02 -1.99 10.86
CA PRO A 118 7.08 -3.07 11.84
C PRO A 118 8.06 -2.68 12.95
N GLU A 119 7.68 -1.75 13.82
CA GLU A 119 8.53 -1.33 14.95
C GLU A 119 8.59 -2.40 16.05
N THR A 120 7.67 -3.37 16.04
CA THR A 120 7.58 -4.43 17.07
C THR A 120 7.76 -5.87 16.56
N LYS A 121 8.05 -6.11 15.27
CA LYS A 121 8.24 -7.49 14.77
C LYS A 121 9.69 -7.78 14.38
N ILE A 122 10.41 -8.37 15.34
CA ILE A 122 11.83 -8.77 15.30
C ILE A 122 12.21 -9.64 14.08
N ARG A 123 11.29 -10.21 13.28
CA ARG A 123 11.63 -10.95 12.05
C ARG A 123 10.49 -10.96 11.02
N HIS A 124 10.28 -9.86 10.29
CA HIS A 124 9.65 -9.97 8.98
C HIS A 124 10.49 -9.24 7.96
N TRP A 125 11.14 -10.01 7.08
CA TRP A 125 11.62 -9.54 5.79
C TRP A 125 10.46 -8.79 5.10
N GLN A 126 10.45 -7.46 5.15
CA GLN A 126 9.60 -6.68 4.25
C GLN A 126 10.11 -6.98 2.84
N ASN A 127 9.23 -7.48 1.98
CA ASN A 127 9.55 -7.67 0.58
C ASN A 127 9.83 -6.29 -0.01
N THR A 128 11.11 -5.99 -0.24
CA THR A 128 11.57 -4.69 -0.74
C THR A 128 11.10 -4.41 -2.16
N SER A 129 10.49 -5.37 -2.84
CA SER A 129 9.95 -5.23 -4.19
C SER A 129 8.45 -5.04 -4.24
N VAL A 130 7.71 -5.04 -3.11
CA VAL A 130 6.23 -4.94 -3.12
C VAL A 130 5.77 -3.68 -2.40
N LEU A 131 4.87 -2.94 -3.03
CA LEU A 131 4.14 -1.82 -2.41
C LEU A 131 2.68 -2.19 -2.20
N GLU A 132 2.16 -1.83 -1.03
CA GLU A 132 0.72 -1.79 -0.76
C GLU A 132 0.18 -0.42 -1.19
N ILE A 133 -0.75 -0.39 -2.13
CA ILE A 133 -1.30 0.83 -2.72
C ILE A 133 -2.78 0.98 -2.38
N LEU A 134 -3.14 2.09 -1.77
CA LEU A 134 -4.52 2.57 -1.69
C LEU A 134 -4.86 3.28 -3.00
N ALA A 135 -6.00 2.91 -3.59
CA ALA A 135 -6.52 3.48 -4.82
C ALA A 135 -8.04 3.63 -4.70
N PRO A 136 -8.68 4.53 -5.46
CA PRO A 136 -10.12 4.45 -5.69
C PRO A 136 -10.51 3.06 -6.19
N TYR A 137 -11.78 2.70 -6.10
CA TYR A 137 -12.25 1.43 -6.65
C TYR A 137 -11.92 1.34 -8.15
N LEU A 138 -11.17 0.30 -8.54
CA LEU A 138 -10.81 0.03 -9.92
C LEU A 138 -11.61 -1.18 -10.42
N ASP A 139 -12.44 -0.96 -11.43
CA ASP A 139 -13.19 -2.04 -12.04
C ASP A 139 -12.31 -2.81 -13.04
N GLY A 140 -12.53 -4.13 -13.15
CA GLY A 140 -11.88 -4.99 -14.14
C GLY A 140 -10.38 -5.27 -13.94
N VAL A 141 -9.78 -4.92 -12.79
CA VAL A 141 -8.38 -5.28 -12.49
C VAL A 141 -8.24 -6.74 -12.07
N CYS A 142 -7.27 -7.44 -12.63
CA CYS A 142 -7.04 -8.87 -12.39
C CYS A 142 -5.67 -9.16 -11.78
N LEU A 143 -5.57 -10.21 -10.96
CA LEU A 143 -4.27 -10.70 -10.48
C LEU A 143 -3.35 -11.07 -11.65
N GLY A 144 -2.05 -10.79 -11.49
CA GLY A 144 -1.05 -10.99 -12.54
C GLY A 144 -1.05 -9.90 -13.63
N GLN A 145 -2.02 -8.99 -13.63
CA GLN A 145 -2.04 -7.87 -14.56
C GLN A 145 -0.89 -6.90 -14.28
N ARG A 146 -0.33 -6.37 -15.37
CA ARG A 146 0.65 -5.27 -15.30
C ARG A 146 -0.07 -3.93 -15.22
N LEU A 147 0.32 -3.13 -14.23
CA LEU A 147 -0.06 -1.73 -14.08
C LEU A 147 1.20 -0.87 -14.15
N GLU A 148 1.00 0.43 -14.37
CA GLU A 148 2.07 1.42 -14.26
C GLU A 148 1.82 2.32 -13.06
N ILE A 149 2.90 2.58 -12.33
CA ILE A 149 2.90 3.45 -11.14
C ILE A 149 3.87 4.61 -11.34
N GLY A 150 3.32 5.81 -11.25
CA GLY A 150 4.05 7.06 -11.30
C GLY A 150 4.48 7.46 -9.90
N VAL A 151 5.79 7.49 -9.66
CA VAL A 151 6.38 7.82 -8.36
C VAL A 151 7.20 9.10 -8.43
N ASN A 152 7.34 9.80 -7.31
CA ASN A 152 8.37 10.82 -7.16
C ASN A 152 9.74 10.14 -7.02
N PRO A 153 10.67 10.27 -7.98
CA PRO A 153 11.96 9.58 -7.93
C PRO A 153 12.87 10.04 -6.79
N ASP A 154 12.62 11.21 -6.19
CA ASP A 154 13.36 11.70 -5.01
C ASP A 154 12.89 11.02 -3.71
N ALA A 155 11.71 10.40 -3.73
CA ALA A 155 11.10 9.75 -2.57
C ALA A 155 11.04 8.22 -2.70
N ILE A 156 10.82 7.70 -3.92
CA ILE A 156 10.79 6.26 -4.19
C ILE A 156 11.75 5.97 -5.33
N LYS A 157 12.83 5.24 -5.03
CA LYS A 157 13.79 4.76 -6.02
C LYS A 157 13.50 3.30 -6.33
N VAL A 158 13.32 3.00 -7.61
CA VAL A 158 13.31 1.64 -8.13
C VAL A 158 14.74 1.31 -8.56
N LEU A 159 15.35 0.34 -7.87
CA LEU A 159 16.72 -0.09 -8.09
C LEU A 159 16.69 -1.26 -9.06
N ASP A 160 17.20 -1.04 -10.27
CA ASP A 160 17.33 -2.10 -11.25
C ASP A 160 18.30 -3.17 -10.73
N SER A 161 17.87 -4.42 -10.78
CA SER A 161 18.73 -5.59 -10.65
C SER A 161 19.48 -5.81 -11.96
N SER A 162 20.19 -4.78 -12.45
CA SER A 162 21.24 -4.98 -13.45
C SER A 162 22.36 -5.75 -12.77
N LEU A 163 22.43 -7.04 -13.13
CA LEU A 163 23.56 -7.92 -12.88
C LEU A 163 24.86 -7.18 -13.19
N SER A 164 25.75 -7.16 -12.20
CA SER A 164 27.20 -7.00 -12.35
C SER A 164 27.75 -7.92 -13.44
#